data_AF-A0A1I3S1Z7-F1
#
_entry.id   AF-A0A1I3S1Z7-F1
#
_cell.length_a   1.000
_cell.length_b   1.000
_cell.length_c   1.000
_cell.angle_alpha   90.00
_cell.angle_beta   90.00
_cell.angle_gamma   90.00
#
_symmetry.space_group_name_H-M   'P 1'
#
loop_
_entity.id
_entity.type
_entity.pdbx_description
1 polymer ?
#
loop_
_entity_poly.entity_id
_entity_poly.type
_entity_poly.pdbx_seq_one_letter_code
_entity_poly.pdbx_strand_id
1 'polypeptide(L)'
;MKVIYWSSTAILSAFLFLSSYSYLFSKSTIQGIKNLGFPDFFRVELAVLKLIAAIVLLIPFASLQLKEWTYAGVGLFLITALVAHIKHKDSIFIMLLLLILLAILIISNIYMNKLLK
;
A
#
# COMPACT_ATOMS: atom_id res chain seq x y z
N MET A 1 -7.15 -17.56 -12.84
CA MET A 1 -7.35 -17.18 -11.41
C MET A 1 -6.03 -16.98 -10.68
N LYS A 2 -5.17 -18.00 -10.55
CA LYS A 2 -3.86 -17.88 -9.88
C LYS A 2 -2.93 -16.81 -10.47
N VAL A 3 -2.83 -16.74 -11.80
CA VAL A 3 -1.97 -15.74 -12.47
C VAL A 3 -2.39 -14.31 -12.14
N ILE A 4 -3.69 -14.00 -12.20
CA ILE A 4 -4.22 -12.66 -11.91
C ILE A 4 -3.99 -12.29 -10.43
N TYR A 5 -4.20 -13.25 -9.52
CA TYR A 5 -3.90 -13.04 -8.10
C TYR A 5 -2.41 -12.71 -7.89
N TRP A 6 -1.51 -13.55 -8.40
CA TRP A 6 -0.08 -13.36 -8.16
C TRP A 6 0.49 -12.14 -8.88
N SER A 7 0.03 -11.81 -10.09
CA SER A 7 0.48 -10.61 -10.79
C SER A 7 0.05 -9.33 -10.07
N SER A 8 -1.22 -9.23 -9.68
CA SER A 8 -1.73 -8.08 -8.91
C SER A 8 -1.06 -7.95 -7.54
N THR A 9 -0.86 -9.07 -6.84
CA THR A 9 -0.17 -9.12 -5.55
C THR A 9 1.30 -8.68 -5.67
N ALA A 10 2.00 -9.13 -6.70
CA ALA A 10 3.38 -8.73 -6.95
C ALA A 10 3.51 -7.23 -7.24
N ILE A 11 2.62 -6.67 -8.07
CA ILE A 11 2.59 -5.23 -8.38
C ILE A 11 2.37 -4.40 -7.11
N LEU A 12 1.37 -4.77 -6.29
CA LEU A 12 1.09 -4.08 -5.03
C LEU A 12 2.25 -4.16 -4.06
N SER A 13 2.85 -5.35 -3.92
CA SER A 13 3.96 -5.56 -2.99
C SER A 13 5.20 -4.78 -3.42
N ALA A 14 5.50 -4.74 -4.72
CA ALA A 14 6.57 -3.92 -5.28
C ALA A 14 6.34 -2.42 -4.99
N PHE A 15 5.11 -1.94 -5.17
CA PHE A 15 4.76 -0.56 -4.81
C PHE A 15 4.93 -0.30 -3.32
N LEU A 16 4.49 -1.20 -2.44
CA LEU A 16 4.62 -1.06 -0.99
C LEU A 16 6.09 -1.03 -0.54
N PHE A 17 6.96 -1.84 -1.15
CA PHE A 17 8.40 -1.79 -0.91
C PHE A 17 9.00 -0.45 -1.34
N LEU A 18 8.67 0.02 -2.55
CA LEU A 18 9.15 1.31 -3.05
C LEU A 18 8.63 2.48 -2.19
N SER A 19 7.36 2.42 -1.80
CA SER A 19 6.73 3.42 -0.92
C SER A 19 7.40 3.43 0.46
N SER A 20 7.67 2.26 1.05
CA SER A 20 8.39 2.16 2.32
C SER A 20 9.80 2.75 2.23
N TYR A 21 10.54 2.41 1.18
CA TYR A 21 11.85 3.01 0.91
C TYR A 21 11.76 4.54 0.83
N SER A 22 10.76 5.08 0.12
CA SER A 22 10.56 6.53 0.02
C SER A 22 10.29 7.17 1.39
N TYR A 23 9.49 6.53 2.25
CA TYR A 23 9.19 7.04 3.60
C TYR A 23 10.45 7.08 4.49
N LEU A 24 11.39 6.17 4.29
CA LEU A 24 12.61 6.11 5.08
C LEU A 24 13.70 7.06 4.56
N PHE A 25 13.86 7.19 3.24
CA PHE A 25 15.05 7.79 2.64
C PHE A 25 14.79 8.99 1.74
N SER A 26 13.57 9.18 1.23
CA SER A 26 13.28 10.30 0.31
C SER A 26 13.08 11.61 1.07
N LYS A 27 13.95 12.59 0.79
CA LYS A 27 13.83 13.95 1.36
C LYS A 27 12.46 14.58 1.09
N SER A 28 11.89 14.36 -0.10
CA SER A 28 10.58 14.92 -0.46
C SER A 28 9.45 14.31 0.37
N THR A 29 9.46 13.00 0.59
CA THR A 29 8.46 12.31 1.43
C THR A 29 8.59 12.71 2.90
N ILE A 30 9.83 12.76 3.42
CA ILE A 30 10.09 13.18 4.80
C ILE A 30 9.57 14.60 5.03
N GLN A 31 9.89 15.54 4.12
CA GLN A 31 9.42 16.92 4.23
C GLN A 31 7.90 17.02 4.03
N GLY A 32 7.31 16.24 3.12
CA GLY A 32 5.87 16.21 2.90
C GLY A 32 5.10 15.79 4.15
N ILE A 33 5.53 14.72 4.82
CA ILE A 33 4.91 14.26 6.07
C ILE A 33 5.09 15.29 7.20
N LYS A 34 6.26 15.92 7.29
CA LYS A 34 6.49 17.02 8.24
C LYS A 34 5.57 18.21 7.98
N ASN A 35 5.33 18.56 6.72
CA ASN A 35 4.42 19.65 6.33
C ASN A 35 2.95 19.36 6.68
N LEU A 36 2.58 18.08 6.84
CA LEU A 36 1.26 17.68 7.36
C LEU A 36 1.13 17.82 8.87
N GLY A 37 2.23 18.12 9.59
CA GLY A 37 2.26 18.28 11.04
C GLY A 37 2.50 16.97 11.81
N PHE A 38 2.87 15.88 11.13
CA PHE A 38 3.16 14.61 11.80
C PHE A 38 4.59 14.56 12.36
N PRO A 39 4.79 13.89 13.51
CA PRO A 39 6.11 13.66 14.08
C PRO A 39 6.93 12.65 13.24
N ASP A 40 8.27 12.69 13.36
CA ASP A 40 9.16 11.86 12.52
C ASP A 40 8.95 10.35 12.70
N PHE A 41 8.62 9.89 13.91
CA PHE A 41 8.38 8.46 14.14
C PHE A 41 7.19 7.94 13.32
N PHE A 42 6.20 8.79 12.99
CA PHE A 42 5.00 8.39 12.26
C PHE A 42 5.32 7.89 10.85
N ARG A 43 6.26 8.55 10.14
CA ARG A 43 6.69 8.06 8.82
C ARG A 43 7.43 6.73 8.92
N VAL A 44 8.22 6.51 9.97
CA VAL A 44 8.98 5.27 10.18
C VAL A 44 8.01 4.11 10.48
N GLU A 45 7.05 4.34 11.37
CA GLU A 45 5.97 3.39 11.66
C GLU A 45 5.21 3.00 10.38
N LEU A 46 4.78 3.99 9.59
CA LEU A 46 4.12 3.76 8.32
C LEU A 46 5.00 3.03 7.29
N ALA A 47 6.32 3.18 7.34
CA ALA A 47 7.24 2.45 6.47
C ALA A 47 7.33 0.98 6.88
N VAL A 48 7.45 0.70 8.18
CA VAL A 48 7.50 -0.66 8.74
C VAL A 48 6.21 -1.42 8.45
N LEU A 49 5.05 -0.79 8.68
CA LEU A 49 3.75 -1.41 8.39
C LEU A 49 3.59 -1.78 6.91
N LYS A 50 4.10 -0.96 5.99
CA LYS A 50 4.10 -1.29 4.54
C LYS A 50 4.99 -2.49 4.21
N LEU A 51 6.16 -2.61 4.86
CA LEU A 51 7.04 -3.77 4.67
C LEU A 51 6.36 -5.05 5.14
N ILE A 52 5.76 -5.00 6.33
CA ILE A 52 4.99 -6.14 6.87
C ILE A 52 3.87 -6.52 5.91
N ALA A 53 3.10 -5.53 5.42
CA ALA A 53 2.02 -5.78 4.47
C ALA A 53 2.54 -6.42 3.17
N ALA A 54 3.61 -5.89 2.58
CA ALA A 54 4.21 -6.44 1.36
C ALA A 54 4.68 -7.89 1.55
N ILE A 55 5.33 -8.18 2.68
CA ILE A 55 5.79 -9.53 3.03
C ILE A 55 4.60 -10.48 3.19
N VAL A 56 3.59 -10.10 3.99
CA VAL A 56 2.40 -10.94 4.23
C VAL A 56 1.64 -11.24 2.94
N LEU A 57 1.51 -10.26 2.04
CA LEU A 57 0.87 -10.47 0.74
C LEU A 57 1.60 -11.50 -0.12
N LEU A 58 2.95 -11.50 -0.09
CA LEU A 58 3.78 -12.42 -0.88
C LEU A 58 3.91 -13.81 -0.28
N ILE A 59 3.64 -14.02 1.02
CA ILE A 59 3.70 -15.34 1.64
C ILE A 59 2.55 -16.21 1.10
N PRO A 60 2.83 -17.33 0.41
CA PRO A 60 1.78 -18.15 -0.21
C PRO A 60 0.91 -18.89 0.81
N PHE A 61 1.46 -19.22 1.97
CA PHE A 61 0.82 -19.99 3.04
C PHE A 61 0.34 -19.14 4.23
N ALA A 62 0.30 -17.81 4.09
CA ALA A 62 -0.31 -16.96 5.11
C ALA A 62 -1.83 -17.24 5.19
N SER A 63 -2.38 -17.26 6.41
CA SER A 63 -3.79 -17.56 6.63
C SER A 63 -4.70 -16.55 5.92
N LEU A 64 -5.91 -16.99 5.53
CA LEU A 64 -6.91 -16.14 4.89
C LEU A 64 -7.19 -14.88 5.72
N GLN A 65 -7.39 -15.06 7.03
CA GLN A 65 -7.61 -13.96 7.96
C GLN A 65 -6.46 -12.95 7.91
N LEU A 66 -5.21 -13.40 8.04
CA LEU A 66 -4.06 -12.50 8.02
C LEU A 66 -3.97 -11.70 6.71
N LYS A 67 -4.31 -12.32 5.58
CA LYS A 67 -4.39 -11.63 4.28
C LYS A 67 -5.51 -10.60 4.26
N GLU A 68 -6.71 -10.92 4.72
CA GLU A 68 -7.84 -9.97 4.77
C GLU A 68 -7.51 -8.72 5.60
N TRP A 69 -6.89 -8.89 6.78
CA TRP A 69 -6.41 -7.78 7.59
C TRP A 69 -5.37 -6.92 6.84
N THR A 70 -4.47 -7.57 6.11
CA THR A 70 -3.46 -6.88 5.30
C THR A 70 -4.08 -6.10 4.15
N TYR A 71 -5.04 -6.68 3.42
CA TYR A 71 -5.78 -5.97 2.36
C TYR A 71 -6.53 -4.76 2.90
N ALA A 72 -7.19 -4.89 4.06
CA ALA A 72 -7.86 -3.76 4.71
C ALA A 72 -6.89 -2.64 5.08
N GLY A 73 -5.75 -2.99 5.71
CA GLY A 73 -4.71 -2.02 6.08
C GLY A 73 -4.12 -1.28 4.87
N VAL A 74 -3.80 -2.01 3.80
CA VAL A 74 -3.29 -1.39 2.55
C VAL A 74 -4.35 -0.50 1.90
N GLY A 75 -5.61 -0.91 1.91
CA GLY A 75 -6.72 -0.11 1.39
C GLY A 75 -6.89 1.21 2.12
N LEU A 76 -6.91 1.17 3.45
CA LEU A 76 -6.95 2.38 4.29
C LEU A 76 -5.74 3.27 4.03
N PHE A 77 -4.54 2.70 3.94
CA PHE A 77 -3.34 3.45 3.60
C PHE A 77 -3.47 4.18 2.24
N LEU A 78 -3.93 3.51 1.19
CA LEU A 78 -4.08 4.11 -0.14
C LEU A 78 -5.12 5.24 -0.14
N ILE A 79 -6.23 5.07 0.59
CA ILE A 79 -7.26 6.11 0.74
C ILE A 79 -6.70 7.32 1.49
N THR A 80 -6.00 7.10 2.60
CA THR A 80 -5.37 8.19 3.37
C THR A 80 -4.29 8.89 2.55
N ALA A 81 -3.49 8.16 1.77
CA ALA A 81 -2.50 8.74 0.87
C ALA A 81 -3.16 9.63 -0.19
N LEU A 82 -4.27 9.17 -0.79
CA LEU A 82 -5.02 9.96 -1.77
C LEU A 82 -5.51 11.29 -1.16
N VAL A 83 -6.08 11.26 0.04
CA VAL A 83 -6.51 12.47 0.76
C VAL A 83 -5.33 13.41 1.04
N ALA A 84 -4.17 12.87 1.45
CA ALA A 84 -2.97 13.66 1.69
C ALA A 84 -2.48 14.37 0.42
N HIS A 85 -2.41 13.66 -0.71
CA HIS A 85 -2.00 14.24 -1.99
C HIS A 85 -2.99 15.30 -2.52
N ILE A 86 -4.31 15.10 -2.31
CA ILE A 86 -5.32 16.12 -2.60
C ILE A 86 -5.08 17.37 -1.75
N LYS A 87 -4.83 17.21 -0.45
CA LYS A 87 -4.56 18.32 0.48
C LYS A 87 -3.29 19.10 0.10
N HIS A 88 -2.26 18.41 -0.37
CA HIS A 88 -1.04 19.02 -0.88
C HIS A 88 -1.18 19.66 -2.27
N LYS A 89 -2.31 19.43 -2.96
CA LYS A 89 -2.51 19.83 -4.38
C LYS A 89 -1.43 19.25 -5.29
N ASP A 90 -1.04 18.02 -5.03
CA ASP A 90 -0.06 17.30 -5.84
C ASP A 90 -0.64 16.96 -7.23
N SER A 91 0.23 16.48 -8.11
CA SER A 91 -0.13 16.15 -9.49
C SER A 91 -1.29 15.14 -9.60
N ILE A 92 -2.20 15.37 -10.56
CA ILE A 92 -3.28 14.45 -10.92
C ILE A 92 -2.77 13.05 -11.25
N PHE A 93 -1.55 12.92 -11.76
CA PHE A 93 -0.93 11.64 -12.07
C PHE A 93 -0.74 10.76 -10.82
N ILE A 94 -0.38 11.38 -9.67
CA ILE A 94 -0.23 10.64 -8.40
C ILE A 94 -1.59 10.16 -7.92
N MET A 95 -2.63 10.99 -8.03
CA MET A 95 -3.98 10.61 -7.65
C MET A 95 -4.51 9.44 -8.50
N LEU A 96 -4.31 9.48 -9.82
CA LEU A 96 -4.68 8.39 -10.72
C LEU A 96 -3.91 7.10 -10.41
N LEU A 97 -2.61 7.19 -10.13
CA LEU A 97 -1.81 6.04 -9.73
C LEU A 97 -2.38 5.37 -8.46
N LEU A 98 -2.75 6.14 -7.45
CA LEU A 98 -3.33 5.61 -6.21
C LEU A 98 -4.69 4.94 -6.44
N LEU A 99 -5.52 5.50 -7.31
CA LEU A 99 -6.80 4.88 -7.70
C LEU A 99 -6.60 3.56 -8.47
N ILE A 100 -5.62 3.50 -9.36
CA ILE A 100 -5.25 2.28 -10.07
C ILE A 100 -4.75 1.23 -9.08
N LEU A 101 -3.88 1.60 -8.14
CA LEU A 101 -3.40 0.68 -7.10
C LEU A 101 -4.55 0.18 -6.21
N LEU A 102 -5.52 1.03 -5.88
CA LEU A 102 -6.71 0.63 -5.13
C LEU A 102 -7.57 -0.37 -5.93
N ALA A 103 -7.73 -0.18 -7.23
CA ALA A 103 -8.40 -1.14 -8.10
C ALA A 103 -7.65 -2.49 -8.16
N ILE A 104 -6.31 -2.46 -8.28
CA ILE A 104 -5.46 -3.66 -8.26
C ILE A 104 -5.60 -4.38 -6.91
N LEU A 105 -5.67 -3.65 -5.80
CA LEU A 105 -5.91 -4.19 -4.45
C LEU A 105 -7.23 -4.94 -4.38
N ILE A 106 -8.32 -4.34 -4.87
CA ILE A 106 -9.65 -4.96 -4.89
C ILE A 106 -9.64 -6.22 -5.76
N ILE A 107 -9.07 -6.16 -6.96
CA ILE A 107 -8.95 -7.31 -7.86
C ILE A 107 -8.17 -8.43 -7.17
N SER A 108 -7.01 -8.09 -6.61
CA SER A 108 -6.14 -9.03 -5.89
C SER A 108 -6.90 -9.71 -4.74
N ASN A 109 -7.64 -8.96 -3.93
CA ASN A 109 -8.43 -9.48 -2.81
C ASN A 109 -9.57 -10.40 -3.26
N ILE A 110 -10.26 -10.07 -4.36
CA ILE A 110 -11.33 -10.91 -4.92
C ILE A 110 -10.76 -12.27 -5.34
N TYR A 111 -9.63 -12.29 -6.06
CA TYR A 111 -9.02 -13.55 -6.50
C TYR A 111 -8.34 -14.31 -5.36
N MET A 112 -7.84 -13.63 -4.33
CA MET A 112 -7.34 -14.24 -3.10
C MET A 112 -8.44 -15.05 -2.40
N ASN A 113 -9.60 -14.43 -2.20
CA ASN A 113 -10.78 -15.07 -1.62
C ASN A 113 -11.24 -16.29 -2.43
N LYS A 114 -11.20 -16.22 -3.76
CA LYS A 114 -11.55 -17.35 -4.65
C LYS A 114 -10.54 -18.51 -4.62
N LEU A 115 -9.31 -18.28 -4.15
CA LEU A 115 -8.25 -19.30 -4.13
C LEU A 115 -8.06 -19.96 -2.76
N LEU A 116 -8.42 -19.26 -1.69
CA LEU A 116 -8.20 -19.69 -0.30
C LEU A 116 -9.49 -20.06 0.45
N LYS A 117 -10.67 -19.81 -0.13
CA LYS A 117 -11.95 -20.40 0.28
C LYS A 117 -12.24 -21.61 -0.58
#